data_AF-A0A9E0PYV4-F1
#
_entry.id   AF-A0A9E0PYV4-F1
#
_cell.length_a   1.000
_cell.length_b   1.000
_cell.length_c   1.000
_cell.angle_alpha   90.00
_cell.angle_beta   90.00
_cell.angle_gamma   90.00
#
_symmetry.space_group_name_H-M   'P 1'
#
loop_
_entity.id
_entity.type
_entity.pdbx_description
1 polymer ?
#
loop_
_entity_poly.entity_id
_entity_poly.type
_entity_poly.pdbx_seq_one_letter_code
_entity_poly.pdbx_strand_id
1 'polypeptide(L)'
;CDLGGQARFGPDLEFVDELDYTVDPARVSYFEDYVRRFWPGLRQGALSPDYAGIRPKLHGPGEPQGDFVIDESQPCVIALFGIESPGLTASLAIGEHVAALAARRQA
;
A
#
# COMPACT_ATOMS: atom_id res chain seq x y z
N CYS A 1 13.15 8.55 -3.69
CA CYS A 1 14.42 8.20 -3.04
C CYS A 1 14.06 7.49 -1.75
N ASP A 2 14.46 6.23 -1.60
CA ASP A 2 14.33 5.54 -0.31
C ASP A 2 15.28 6.16 0.73
N LEU A 3 15.24 5.64 1.96
CA LEU A 3 16.15 6.09 3.03
C LEU A 3 17.63 5.82 2.72
N GLY A 4 17.92 4.98 1.72
CA GLY A 4 19.27 4.61 1.28
C GLY A 4 19.78 5.41 0.07
N GLY A 5 19.05 6.42 -0.41
CA GLY A 5 19.48 7.20 -1.56
C GLY A 5 19.05 6.63 -2.93
N GLN A 6 18.37 5.47 -2.95
CA GLN A 6 18.04 4.78 -4.19
C GLN A 6 16.72 5.28 -4.78
N ALA A 7 16.68 5.41 -6.10
CA ALA A 7 15.45 5.65 -6.84
C ALA A 7 14.71 4.33 -7.02
N ARG A 8 13.39 4.35 -6.82
CA ARG A 8 12.50 3.22 -7.03
C ARG A 8 11.35 3.67 -7.93
N PHE A 9 10.89 2.77 -8.79
CA PHE A 9 9.76 3.02 -9.70
C PHE A 9 8.62 2.05 -9.38
N GLY A 10 7.39 2.53 -9.50
CA GLY A 10 6.18 1.80 -9.16
C GLY A 10 5.42 2.43 -8.00
N PRO A 11 4.59 1.66 -7.29
CA PRO A 11 4.21 0.28 -7.66
C PRO A 11 3.28 0.27 -8.89
N ASP A 12 3.24 -0.85 -9.61
CA ASP A 12 2.07 -1.22 -10.40
C ASP A 12 0.99 -1.81 -9.47
N LEU A 13 -0.18 -2.15 -10.01
CA LEU A 13 -1.29 -2.65 -9.21
C LEU A 13 -1.98 -3.82 -9.89
N GLU A 14 -2.16 -4.88 -9.14
CA GLU A 14 -2.98 -6.02 -9.49
C GLU A 14 -3.73 -6.54 -8.26
N PHE A 15 -4.87 -7.19 -8.48
CA PHE A 15 -5.56 -7.95 -7.45
C PHE A 15 -4.98 -9.36 -7.39
N VAL A 16 -4.83 -9.87 -6.17
CA VAL A 16 -4.30 -11.21 -5.89
C VAL A 16 -5.24 -11.92 -4.93
N ASP A 17 -5.34 -13.24 -5.08
CA ASP A 17 -6.13 -14.09 -4.18
C ASP A 17 -5.29 -14.65 -3.03
N GLU A 18 -3.96 -14.62 -3.15
CA GLU A 18 -3.01 -15.20 -2.22
C GLU A 18 -1.99 -14.17 -1.74
N LEU A 19 -1.43 -14.39 -0.55
CA LEU A 19 -0.34 -13.57 0.01
C LEU A 19 1.02 -13.96 -0.60
N ASP A 20 1.15 -13.80 -1.91
CA ASP A 20 2.40 -14.01 -2.65
C ASP A 20 3.12 -12.67 -2.88
N TYR A 21 4.36 -12.58 -2.40
CA TYR A 21 5.21 -11.40 -2.53
C TYR A 21 6.34 -11.60 -3.55
N THR A 22 6.29 -12.69 -4.32
CA THR A 22 7.27 -12.99 -5.37
C THR A 22 7.23 -11.90 -6.44
N VAL A 23 8.39 -11.31 -6.72
CA VAL A 23 8.52 -10.31 -7.78
C VAL A 23 8.88 -11.01 -9.08
N ASP A 24 8.00 -10.91 -10.09
CA ASP A 24 8.26 -11.43 -11.43
C ASP A 24 9.32 -10.58 -12.16
N PRO A 25 10.53 -11.12 -12.44
CA PRO A 25 11.58 -10.38 -13.14
C PRO A 25 11.19 -9.97 -14.57
N ALA A 26 10.21 -10.64 -15.19
CA ALA A 26 9.76 -10.31 -16.54
C ALA A 26 9.09 -8.92 -16.61
N ARG A 27 8.55 -8.41 -15.49
CA ARG A 27 7.94 -7.07 -15.41
C ARG A 27 8.92 -5.92 -15.62
N VAL A 28 10.22 -6.16 -15.52
CA VAL A 28 11.25 -5.12 -15.76
C VAL A 28 11.07 -4.48 -17.13
N SER A 29 10.75 -5.26 -18.16
CA SER A 29 10.54 -4.75 -19.51
C SER A 29 9.41 -3.72 -19.58
N TYR A 30 8.25 -4.05 -18.97
CA TYR A 30 7.11 -3.13 -18.83
C TYR A 30 7.50 -1.83 -18.12
N PHE A 31 8.23 -1.91 -17.00
CA PHE A 31 8.66 -0.74 -16.26
C PHE A 31 9.64 0.13 -17.03
N GLU A 32 10.62 -0.45 -17.74
CA GLU A 32 11.54 0.33 -18.57
C GLU A 32 10.81 1.12 -19.65
N ASP A 33 9.86 0.49 -20.35
CA ASP A 33 9.08 1.12 -21.40
C ASP A 33 8.18 2.22 -20.83
N TYR A 34 7.55 1.98 -19.68
CA TYR A 34 6.74 2.98 -19.00
C TYR A 34 7.57 4.18 -18.54
N VAL A 35 8.72 3.94 -17.88
CA VAL A 35 9.58 4.99 -17.34
C VAL A 35 10.19 5.85 -18.46
N ARG A 36 10.56 5.25 -19.60
CA ARG A 36 11.08 6.00 -20.77
C ARG A 36 10.12 7.08 -21.29
N ARG A 37 8.82 6.99 -21.00
CA ARG A 37 7.83 8.02 -21.37
C ARG A 37 8.10 9.37 -20.69
N PHE A 38 8.65 9.36 -19.47
CA PHE A 38 8.96 10.58 -18.72
C PHE A 38 10.46 10.74 -18.41
N TRP A 39 11.27 9.69 -18.61
CA TRP A 39 12.72 9.75 -18.56
C TRP A 39 13.34 9.03 -19.78
N PRO A 40 13.36 9.66 -20.97
CA PRO A 40 13.84 9.03 -22.20
C PRO A 40 15.30 8.57 -22.17
N GLY A 41 16.12 9.18 -21.30
CA GLY A 41 17.53 8.83 -21.10
C GLY A 41 17.76 7.59 -20.23
N LEU A 42 16.73 6.88 -19.79
CA LEU A 42 16.88 5.64 -19.03
C LEU A 42 17.63 4.59 -19.86
N ARG A 43 18.85 4.25 -19.40
CA ARG A 43 19.67 3.20 -20.01
C ARG A 43 18.94 1.85 -19.92
N GLN A 44 19.03 1.05 -20.98
CA GLN A 44 18.56 -0.33 -20.97
C GLN A 44 19.27 -1.17 -19.89
N GLY A 45 18.51 -1.96 -19.15
CA GLY A 45 19.00 -2.77 -18.04
C GLY A 45 19.33 -1.96 -16.77
N ALA A 46 18.84 -0.72 -16.66
CA ALA A 46 19.09 0.12 -15.48
C ALA A 46 18.13 -0.18 -14.31
N LEU A 47 17.06 -0.95 -14.55
CA LEU A 47 16.12 -1.36 -13.52
C LEU A 47 16.41 -2.79 -13.08
N SER A 48 16.38 -3.03 -11.78
CA SER A 48 16.41 -4.36 -11.18
C SER A 48 15.11 -4.60 -10.40
N PRO A 49 14.58 -5.84 -10.37
CA PRO A 49 13.49 -6.19 -9.47
C PRO A 49 13.85 -5.84 -8.01
N ASP A 50 12.87 -5.37 -7.25
CA ASP A 50 13.05 -4.97 -5.85
C ASP A 50 12.08 -5.75 -4.95
N TYR A 51 10.94 -5.18 -4.57
CA TYR A 51 9.95 -5.81 -3.67
C TYR A 51 8.52 -5.63 -4.17
N ALA A 52 7.61 -6.46 -3.64
CA ALA A 52 6.17 -6.32 -3.77
C ALA A 52 5.53 -5.98 -2.42
N GLY A 53 4.31 -5.43 -2.44
CA GLY A 53 3.52 -5.18 -1.26
C GLY A 53 2.03 -5.39 -1.55
N ILE A 54 1.30 -5.95 -0.58
CA ILE A 54 -0.13 -6.23 -0.69
C ILE A 54 -0.90 -5.20 0.12
N ARG A 55 -1.92 -4.58 -0.51
CA ARG A 55 -2.77 -3.58 0.14
C ARG A 55 -3.98 -4.26 0.78
N PRO A 56 -4.35 -3.92 2.02
CA PRO A 56 -5.54 -4.46 2.67
C PRO A 56 -6.80 -3.78 2.10
N LYS A 57 -7.30 -4.26 0.95
CA LYS A 57 -8.46 -3.68 0.26
C LYS A 57 -9.78 -4.08 0.93
N LEU A 58 -10.75 -3.16 0.92
CA LEU A 58 -12.15 -3.39 1.34
C LEU A 58 -13.11 -3.63 0.17
N HIS A 59 -12.59 -3.60 -1.05
CA HIS A 59 -13.37 -3.67 -2.28
C HIS A 59 -12.65 -4.56 -3.28
N GLY A 60 -13.42 -5.17 -4.17
CA GLY A 60 -12.94 -6.01 -5.26
C GLY A 60 -12.56 -5.24 -6.52
N PRO A 61 -12.14 -5.97 -7.58
CA PRO A 61 -11.89 -5.40 -8.90
C PRO A 61 -13.13 -4.69 -9.46
N GLY A 62 -12.99 -3.44 -9.89
CA GLY A 62 -14.07 -2.64 -10.48
C GLY A 62 -15.05 -2.03 -9.48
N GLU A 63 -14.93 -2.34 -8.19
CA GLU A 63 -15.73 -1.73 -7.13
C GLU A 63 -15.12 -0.40 -6.67
N PRO A 64 -15.96 0.56 -6.21
CA PRO A 64 -15.46 1.84 -5.72
C PRO A 64 -14.60 1.66 -4.46
N GLN A 65 -13.51 2.42 -4.39
CA GLN A 65 -12.67 2.47 -3.21
C GLN A 65 -13.37 3.25 -2.09
N GLY A 66 -13.60 2.57 -0.95
CA GLY A 66 -14.12 3.18 0.28
C GLY A 66 -13.04 3.82 1.15
N ASP A 67 -13.48 4.43 2.25
CA ASP A 67 -12.61 5.00 3.29
C ASP A 67 -12.09 3.90 4.24
N PHE A 68 -11.15 4.26 5.11
CA PHE A 68 -10.73 3.43 6.24
C PHE A 68 -11.93 3.09 7.13
N VAL A 69 -11.96 1.86 7.66
CA VAL A 69 -12.99 1.42 8.59
C VAL A 69 -12.35 1.20 9.96
N ILE A 70 -12.86 1.94 10.96
CA ILE A 70 -12.57 1.71 12.37
C ILE A 70 -13.85 1.14 12.98
N ASP A 71 -13.89 -0.18 13.12
CA ASP A 71 -15.06 -0.90 13.61
C ASP A 71 -14.99 -1.09 15.13
N GLU A 72 -16.10 -0.73 15.75
CA GLU A 72 -16.33 -0.68 17.18
C GLU A 72 -17.40 -1.68 17.64
N SER A 73 -17.97 -2.46 16.72
CA SER A 73 -19.15 -3.31 16.94
C SER A 73 -18.93 -4.44 17.95
N GLN A 74 -17.68 -4.90 18.10
CA GLN A 74 -17.34 -5.99 19.00
C GLN A 74 -16.95 -5.49 20.40
N PRO A 75 -17.48 -6.10 21.48
CA PRO A 75 -17.09 -5.75 22.84
C PRO A 75 -15.58 -5.89 23.04
N CYS A 76 -14.97 -4.85 23.62
CA CYS A 76 -13.54 -4.81 23.95
C CYS A 76 -12.57 -4.90 22.75
N VAL A 77 -13.05 -4.81 21.51
CA VAL A 77 -12.22 -4.80 20.28
C VAL A 77 -12.47 -3.51 19.50
N ILE A 78 -11.40 -2.96 18.94
CA ILE A 78 -11.45 -1.90 17.91
C ILE A 78 -10.67 -2.47 16.72
N ALA A 79 -11.36 -2.76 15.63
CA ALA A 79 -10.77 -3.34 14.43
C ALA A 79 -10.53 -2.28 13.36
N LEU A 80 -9.36 -2.31 12.74
CA LEU A 80 -8.98 -1.36 11.69
C LEU A 80 -8.89 -2.13 10.37
N PHE A 81 -9.74 -1.76 9.41
CA PHE A 81 -9.76 -2.38 8.10
C PHE A 81 -9.52 -1.33 7.01
N GLY A 82 -8.99 -1.77 5.87
CA GLY A 82 -8.82 -0.88 4.73
C GLY A 82 -7.65 0.11 4.87
N ILE A 83 -6.76 -0.05 5.86
CA ILE A 83 -5.65 0.88 6.11
C ILE A 83 -4.54 0.74 5.05
N GLU A 84 -4.86 1.07 3.81
CA GLU A 84 -3.91 1.23 2.70
C GLU A 84 -3.37 2.68 2.66
N SER A 85 -2.65 3.07 1.61
CA SER A 85 -2.19 4.45 1.46
C SER A 85 -3.36 5.45 1.52
N PRO A 86 -3.28 6.53 2.32
CA PRO A 86 -2.09 7.07 3.01
C PRO A 86 -1.94 6.64 4.49
N GLY A 87 -2.19 5.39 4.84
CA GLY A 87 -2.26 4.87 6.22
C GLY A 87 -0.98 5.07 7.04
N LEU A 88 0.20 4.96 6.43
CA LEU A 88 1.46 5.25 7.12
C LEU A 88 1.55 6.73 7.50
N THR A 89 1.23 7.64 6.57
CA THR A 89 1.21 9.09 6.83
C THR A 89 0.16 9.45 7.88
N ALA A 90 -0.99 8.78 7.86
CA ALA A 90 -2.08 8.99 8.81
C ALA A 90 -1.91 8.23 10.15
N SER A 91 -0.84 7.46 10.33
CA SER A 91 -0.69 6.51 11.43
C SER A 91 -0.84 7.15 12.82
N LEU A 92 -0.27 8.34 13.04
CA LEU A 92 -0.39 9.05 14.31
C LEU A 92 -1.84 9.51 14.57
N ALA A 93 -2.51 10.06 13.56
CA ALA A 93 -3.90 10.50 13.69
C ALA A 93 -4.86 9.31 13.93
N ILE A 94 -4.61 8.19 13.24
CA ILE A 94 -5.34 6.93 13.48
C ILE A 94 -5.12 6.47 14.93
N GLY A 95 -3.87 6.46 15.40
CA GLY A 95 -3.52 6.07 16.77
C GLY A 95 -4.21 6.93 17.83
N GLU A 96 -4.20 8.26 17.67
CA GLU A 96 -4.90 9.20 18.56
C GLU A 96 -6.41 8.92 18.59
N HIS A 97 -7.02 8.70 17.43
CA HIS A 97 -8.44 8.38 17.33
C HIS A 97 -8.78 7.09 18.08
N VAL A 98 -8.03 6.01 17.83
CA VAL A 98 -8.22 4.71 18.49
C VAL A 98 -8.02 4.81 20.01
N ALA A 99 -7.01 5.56 20.47
CA ALA A 99 -6.78 5.77 21.89
C ALA A 99 -7.95 6.49 22.57
N ALA A 100 -8.53 7.51 21.91
CA ALA A 100 -9.70 8.23 22.42
C ALA A 100 -10.93 7.32 22.52
N LEU A 101 -11.16 6.45 21.51
CA LEU A 101 -12.23 5.45 21.55
C LEU A 101 -12.06 4.47 22.71
N ALA A 102 -10.84 3.95 22.90
CA ALA A 102 -10.53 3.02 23.97
C ALA A 102 -10.77 3.64 25.36
N ALA A 103 -10.36 4.90 25.57
CA ALA A 103 -10.55 5.61 26.84
C ALA A 103 -12.04 5.80 27.20
N ARG A 104 -12.90 6.11 26.22
CA ARG A 104 -14.34 6.28 26.43
C ARG A 104 -15.05 5.01 26.89
N ARG A 105 -14.52 3.84 26.53
CA ARG A 105 -15.09 2.53 26.88
C ARG A 105 -14.72 2.07 28.29
N GLN A 106 -13.72 2.70 28.91
CA GLN A 106 -13.26 2.40 30.27
C GLN A 106 -13.95 3.27 31.33
N ALA A 107 -14.65 4.33 30.91
CA ALA A 107 -15.47 5.20 31.76
C ALA A 107 -16.90 4.65 31.88
#